data_AF-A0A3L7RK37-F1
#
_entry.id   AF-A0A3L7RK37-F1
#
_cell.length_a   1.000
_cell.length_b   1.000
_cell.length_c   1.000
_cell.angle_alpha   90.00
_cell.angle_beta   90.00
_cell.angle_gamma   90.00
#
_symmetry.space_group_name_H-M   'P 1'
#
loop_
_entity.id
_entity.type
_entity.pdbx_description
1 polymer ?
#
loop_
_entity_poly.entity_id
_entity_poly.type
_entity_poly.pdbx_seq_one_letter_code
_entity_poly.pdbx_strand_id
1 'polypeptide(L)'
;MNALLEWVGLEKIQWIVQDFYTSRFAESLETCQMESQKISPPDALVSPIARRAWLRGSFSLGCSLLVSLAGCPGKAPDRTKNDAAGKVGRGDLPPLKIGIIDCDELSEVLQSRWQEYSDQPIELIRLDRLKVSTQDSPSLDVILYPANFLGTLVEKDWIAPLPSLLLERLGGEKQNGDKRNAGKKSPSPMNLDSEESSQGIESWSSRWRSVAHYNGKSMGLPLGAPCWVAAVRGLDIEPLKRLHQAIASNQNSPELASESFEAFLQKSESTLQDSLGARQALLAEKLNDLPSIDRRALVERFLWLMTTSESRYRGLIDPYKVTARLGLPEFARNARFLHRLALIEPTTILASPVEAWERVAEGQAVFGIGWPRTDGFQRAGLASDSKPLQLIPFLYNGAQGLLASLGRKTRQSSMSIEFMHWLHREDNRSALQAKSPRIEVLEIENDTNRVREDYRDYQTLQRLEAGNSTLDMTPRFVEADALIDGLADALLDILANPESASARFEQCKLQWARSIDSIGPESLRRSLERGTGLSN
;
A
#
# COMPACT_ATOMS: atom_id res chain seq x y z
N MET A 1 -4.47 -35.41 -31.25
CA MET A 1 -5.53 -35.61 -30.23
C MET A 1 -5.15 -34.97 -28.89
N ASN A 2 -3.95 -35.23 -28.34
CA ASN A 2 -3.50 -34.59 -27.09
C ASN A 2 -3.39 -33.05 -27.16
N ALA A 3 -2.90 -32.47 -28.27
CA ALA A 3 -2.85 -31.01 -28.44
C ALA A 3 -4.25 -30.34 -28.54
N LEU A 4 -5.27 -31.09 -28.98
CA LEU A 4 -6.64 -30.58 -29.09
C LEU A 4 -7.33 -30.58 -27.71
N LEU A 5 -6.98 -31.55 -26.85
CA LEU A 5 -7.46 -31.61 -25.47
C LEU A 5 -6.80 -30.56 -24.56
N GLU A 6 -5.53 -30.23 -24.78
CA GLU A 6 -4.86 -29.09 -24.10
C GLU A 6 -5.49 -27.74 -24.48
N TRP A 7 -5.85 -27.55 -25.76
CA TRP A 7 -6.44 -26.29 -26.24
C TRP A 7 -7.87 -26.08 -25.73
N VAL A 8 -8.71 -27.13 -25.77
CA VAL A 8 -10.08 -27.08 -25.22
C VAL A 8 -10.08 -26.92 -23.69
N GLY A 9 -9.04 -27.45 -23.01
CA GLY A 9 -8.83 -27.22 -21.57
C GLY A 9 -8.55 -25.75 -21.26
N LEU A 10 -7.72 -25.07 -22.06
CA LEU A 10 -7.38 -23.66 -21.87
C LEU A 10 -8.57 -22.72 -22.12
N GLU A 11 -9.38 -22.96 -23.15
CA GLU A 11 -10.59 -22.14 -23.40
C GLU A 11 -11.63 -22.28 -22.28
N LYS A 12 -11.87 -23.49 -21.76
CA LYS A 12 -12.77 -23.68 -20.61
C LYS A 12 -12.27 -23.00 -19.35
N ILE A 13 -10.96 -22.98 -19.11
CA ILE A 13 -10.36 -22.31 -17.95
C ILE A 13 -10.47 -20.80 -18.07
N GLN A 14 -10.24 -20.24 -19.27
CA GLN A 14 -10.44 -18.82 -19.52
C GLN A 14 -11.89 -18.42 -19.26
N TRP A 15 -12.85 -19.25 -19.69
CA TRP A 15 -14.27 -19.01 -19.44
C TRP A 15 -14.63 -19.05 -17.95
N ILE A 16 -14.15 -20.03 -17.18
CA ILE A 16 -14.45 -20.14 -15.73
C ILE A 16 -13.83 -18.98 -14.94
N VAL A 17 -12.59 -18.59 -15.25
CA VAL A 17 -11.94 -17.44 -14.61
C VAL A 17 -12.70 -16.16 -14.97
N GLN A 18 -13.07 -15.99 -16.24
CA GLN A 18 -13.82 -14.83 -16.70
C GLN A 18 -15.22 -14.77 -16.06
N ASP A 19 -15.96 -15.88 -15.95
CA ASP A 19 -17.26 -15.94 -15.28
C ASP A 19 -17.16 -15.66 -13.77
N PHE A 20 -16.15 -16.21 -13.09
CA PHE A 20 -15.93 -15.96 -11.67
C PHE A 20 -15.65 -14.48 -11.38
N TYR A 21 -14.86 -13.83 -12.23
CA TYR A 21 -14.60 -12.38 -12.09
C TYR A 21 -15.80 -11.53 -12.53
N THR A 22 -16.55 -11.93 -13.56
CA THR A 22 -17.68 -11.16 -14.09
C THR A 22 -18.90 -11.21 -13.15
N SER A 23 -19.17 -12.36 -12.52
CA SER A 23 -20.28 -12.53 -11.57
C SER A 23 -20.09 -11.71 -10.28
N ARG A 24 -18.90 -11.76 -9.67
CA ARG A 24 -18.55 -10.92 -8.51
C ARG A 24 -18.58 -9.41 -8.82
N PHE A 25 -18.27 -9.02 -10.05
CA PHE A 25 -18.35 -7.61 -10.47
C PHE A 25 -19.78 -7.14 -10.76
N ALA A 26 -20.63 -8.02 -11.33
CA ALA A 26 -22.03 -7.72 -11.59
C ALA A 26 -22.82 -7.48 -10.30
N GLU A 27 -22.60 -8.30 -9.25
CA GLU A 27 -23.21 -8.08 -7.92
C GLU A 27 -22.79 -6.73 -7.31
N SER A 28 -21.53 -6.33 -7.49
CA SER A 28 -21.03 -5.03 -7.00
C SER A 28 -21.63 -3.83 -7.75
N LEU A 29 -21.83 -3.96 -9.07
CA LEU A 29 -22.43 -2.92 -9.92
C LEU A 29 -23.94 -2.76 -9.69
N GLU A 30 -24.69 -3.85 -9.47
CA GLU A 30 -26.12 -3.75 -9.12
C GLU A 30 -26.33 -3.06 -7.77
N THR A 31 -25.42 -3.30 -6.82
CA THR A 31 -25.44 -2.63 -5.50
C THR A 31 -25.17 -1.11 -5.64
N CYS A 32 -24.28 -0.71 -6.55
CA CYS A 32 -23.99 0.71 -6.82
C CYS A 32 -25.05 1.42 -7.68
N GLN A 33 -25.75 0.71 -8.59
CA GLN A 33 -26.77 1.32 -9.44
C GLN A 33 -28.09 1.61 -8.70
N MET A 34 -28.39 0.92 -7.60
CA MET A 34 -29.61 1.17 -6.82
C MET A 34 -29.59 2.48 -6.01
N GLU A 35 -28.42 3.12 -5.79
CA GLU A 35 -28.31 4.40 -5.06
C GLU A 35 -28.29 5.66 -5.95
N SER A 36 -28.31 5.52 -7.27
CA SER A 36 -28.35 6.66 -8.20
C SER A 36 -29.79 7.16 -8.46
N GLN A 37 -30.45 7.72 -7.44
CA GLN A 37 -31.63 8.56 -7.68
C GLN A 37 -31.22 9.96 -8.14
N LYS A 38 -31.52 10.24 -9.41
CA LYS A 38 -31.59 11.53 -10.12
C LYS A 38 -31.28 12.79 -9.28
N ILE A 39 -30.06 13.28 -9.41
CA ILE A 39 -29.74 14.70 -9.18
C ILE A 39 -29.47 15.32 -10.56
N SER A 40 -30.34 16.23 -10.99
CA SER A 40 -30.15 17.06 -12.18
C SER A 40 -28.97 18.03 -11.98
N PRO A 41 -28.16 18.32 -13.02
CA PRO A 41 -27.03 19.23 -12.88
C PRO A 41 -27.53 20.68 -12.79
N PRO A 42 -26.98 21.54 -11.91
CA PRO A 42 -27.21 22.96 -12.03
C PRO A 42 -26.33 23.56 -13.13
N ASP A 43 -26.94 24.50 -13.84
CA ASP A 43 -26.42 25.23 -14.98
C ASP A 43 -25.07 25.91 -14.74
N ALA A 44 -24.31 25.97 -15.83
CA ALA A 44 -23.10 26.75 -15.98
C ALA A 44 -23.35 28.23 -15.66
N LEU A 45 -22.60 28.77 -14.70
CA LEU A 45 -22.40 30.21 -14.52
C LEU A 45 -20.91 30.53 -14.66
N VAL A 46 -20.56 30.89 -15.89
CA VAL A 46 -19.42 31.75 -16.19
C VAL A 46 -19.70 33.13 -15.62
N SER A 47 -18.81 33.68 -14.80
CA SER A 47 -18.66 35.14 -14.72
C SER A 47 -17.21 35.56 -14.46
N PRO A 48 -16.71 36.61 -15.15
CA PRO A 48 -15.38 37.20 -14.99
C PRO A 48 -15.41 38.33 -13.95
N ILE A 49 -14.26 39.01 -13.74
CA ILE A 49 -13.99 40.26 -12.96
C ILE A 49 -13.13 39.98 -11.71
N ALA A 50 -12.08 40.71 -11.35
CA ALA A 50 -11.25 41.69 -12.03
C ALA A 50 -10.01 41.97 -11.16
N ARG A 51 -8.97 42.46 -11.84
CA ARG A 51 -7.83 43.22 -11.32
C ARG A 51 -8.21 44.16 -10.16
N ARG A 52 -7.41 44.16 -9.09
CA ARG A 52 -7.04 45.38 -8.35
C ARG A 52 -5.65 45.23 -7.75
N ALA A 53 -4.73 46.00 -8.32
CA ALA A 53 -3.45 46.35 -7.73
C ALA A 53 -3.66 47.17 -6.45
N TRP A 54 -2.85 46.93 -5.43
CA TRP A 54 -2.59 47.92 -4.38
C TRP A 54 -1.10 47.95 -4.07
N LEU A 55 -0.48 49.06 -4.50
CA LEU A 55 0.77 49.61 -4.02
C LEU A 55 0.58 50.15 -2.59
N ARG A 56 1.60 49.96 -1.75
CA ARG A 56 2.03 50.72 -0.54
C ARG A 56 2.52 49.72 0.51
N GLY A 57 3.67 49.85 1.12
CA GLY A 57 4.68 50.91 1.06
C GLY A 57 5.89 50.49 1.89
N SER A 58 7.04 51.01 1.50
CA SER A 58 8.28 50.99 2.26
C SER A 58 8.11 51.75 3.58
N PHE A 59 8.52 51.16 4.72
CA PHE A 59 8.82 51.93 5.93
C PHE A 59 9.90 51.24 6.77
N SER A 60 11.03 51.96 6.89
CA SER A 60 12.06 52.02 7.93
C SER A 60 12.66 50.75 8.55
N LEU A 61 13.93 50.54 8.20
CA LEU A 61 15.03 50.25 9.13
C LEU A 61 14.93 51.07 10.43
N GLY A 62 15.17 50.44 11.59
CA GLY A 62 15.44 51.17 12.83
C GLY A 62 15.43 50.30 14.09
N CYS A 63 16.63 49.92 14.53
CA CYS A 63 17.08 49.57 15.90
C CYS A 63 16.04 49.29 17.00
N SER A 64 16.20 48.18 17.72
CA SER A 64 16.40 48.22 19.19
C SER A 64 16.95 46.90 19.75
N LEU A 65 17.99 47.09 20.55
CA LEU A 65 18.75 46.13 21.34
C LEU A 65 18.03 45.90 22.69
N LEU A 66 18.13 44.67 23.23
CA LEU A 66 18.13 44.29 24.66
C LEU A 66 17.21 45.03 25.66
N VAL A 67 16.15 44.36 26.17
CA VAL A 67 15.66 44.53 27.56
C VAL A 67 15.00 43.22 28.10
N SER A 68 15.70 42.63 29.07
CA SER A 68 15.28 41.89 30.29
C SER A 68 14.28 40.72 30.29
N LEU A 69 14.80 39.62 30.84
CA LEU A 69 14.16 38.70 31.78
C LEU A 69 13.30 39.42 32.85
N ALA A 70 11.99 39.13 32.88
CA ALA A 70 11.16 39.15 34.08
C ALA A 70 9.87 38.35 33.80
N GLY A 71 9.55 37.39 34.67
CA GLY A 71 8.46 36.45 34.49
C GLY A 71 7.07 37.01 34.78
N CYS A 72 6.08 36.33 34.22
CA CYS A 72 4.72 36.26 34.73
C CYS A 72 4.37 34.77 34.91
N PRO A 73 4.10 34.28 36.15
CA PRO A 73 3.41 33.01 36.31
C PRO A 73 1.94 33.25 35.96
N GLY A 74 1.61 33.07 34.68
CA GLY A 74 0.23 33.03 34.23
C GLY A 74 -0.45 31.80 34.83
N LYS A 75 -1.29 32.01 35.84
CA LYS A 75 -2.29 31.03 36.30
C LYS A 75 -3.11 30.61 35.08
N ALA A 76 -2.86 29.39 34.60
CA ALA A 76 -3.72 28.77 33.60
C ALA A 76 -5.14 28.64 34.18
N PRO A 77 -6.19 28.85 33.38
CA PRO A 77 -7.56 28.67 33.84
C PRO A 77 -7.75 27.22 34.30
N ASP A 78 -8.43 27.05 35.44
CA ASP A 78 -8.86 25.77 35.99
C ASP A 78 -9.57 24.97 34.88
N ARG A 79 -8.83 24.04 34.28
CA ARG A 79 -9.41 22.97 33.45
C ARG A 79 -10.19 22.10 34.42
N THR A 80 -11.50 22.27 34.39
CA THR A 80 -12.48 21.31 34.90
C THR A 80 -11.98 19.89 34.67
N LYS A 81 -11.69 19.21 35.79
CA LYS A 81 -11.47 17.76 35.90
C LYS A 81 -12.68 17.04 35.31
N ASN A 82 -12.63 16.76 34.02
CA ASN A 82 -13.47 15.74 33.40
C ASN A 82 -12.54 14.61 32.95
N ASP A 83 -12.71 13.48 33.63
CA ASP A 83 -12.30 12.12 33.22
C ASP A 83 -10.83 11.90 32.88
N ALA A 84 -9.98 11.92 33.92
CA ALA A 84 -8.77 11.11 33.89
C ALA A 84 -9.20 9.63 33.87
N ALA A 85 -9.31 9.06 32.67
CA ALA A 85 -9.41 7.62 32.47
C ALA A 85 -8.28 6.97 33.29
N GLY A 86 -8.64 6.17 34.29
CA GLY A 86 -7.67 5.54 35.17
C GLY A 86 -6.67 4.72 34.36
N LYS A 87 -5.38 5.00 34.54
CA LYS A 87 -4.30 4.19 33.95
C LYS A 87 -4.57 2.71 34.25
N VAL A 88 -4.57 1.90 33.21
CA VAL A 88 -4.72 0.46 33.31
C VAL A 88 -3.35 -0.11 33.71
N GLY A 89 -3.13 -0.42 35.00
CA GLY A 89 -1.99 -1.25 35.39
C GLY A 89 -1.64 -1.34 36.88
N ARG A 90 -1.35 -2.58 37.31
CA ARG A 90 -0.74 -2.99 38.60
C ARG A 90 0.77 -3.15 38.38
N GLY A 91 1.61 -2.69 39.30
CA GLY A 91 3.06 -2.49 39.12
C GLY A 91 3.98 -3.70 38.88
N ASP A 92 3.47 -4.93 38.73
CA ASP A 92 4.30 -6.16 38.69
C ASP A 92 4.11 -7.03 37.41
N LEU A 93 3.52 -6.49 36.34
CA LEU A 93 3.28 -7.29 35.13
C LEU A 93 4.55 -7.41 34.25
N PRO A 94 4.86 -8.61 33.70
CA PRO A 94 6.00 -8.78 32.79
C PRO A 94 5.77 -7.99 31.49
N PRO A 95 6.83 -7.45 30.84
CA PRO A 95 6.65 -6.62 29.65
C PRO A 95 5.98 -7.37 28.50
N LEU A 96 5.18 -6.65 27.72
CA LEU A 96 4.63 -7.13 26.45
C LEU A 96 5.74 -7.21 25.41
N LYS A 97 5.98 -8.39 24.84
CA LYS A 97 7.03 -8.62 23.85
C LYS A 97 6.52 -8.36 22.44
N ILE A 98 7.04 -7.32 21.80
CA ILE A 98 6.61 -6.90 20.45
C ILE A 98 7.74 -7.15 19.47
N GLY A 99 7.54 -8.07 18.53
CA GLY A 99 8.44 -8.27 17.41
C GLY A 99 8.30 -7.17 16.37
N ILE A 100 9.41 -6.63 15.85
CA ILE A 100 9.43 -5.62 14.79
C ILE A 100 10.24 -6.16 13.61
N ILE A 101 9.63 -6.22 12.43
CA ILE A 101 10.25 -6.62 11.16
C ILE A 101 10.12 -5.44 10.19
N ASP A 102 11.24 -4.97 9.63
CA ASP A 102 11.31 -3.88 8.64
C ASP A 102 10.51 -2.60 8.97
N CYS A 103 10.38 -2.27 10.26
CA CYS A 103 9.71 -1.05 10.72
C CYS A 103 10.34 -0.48 12.01
N ASP A 104 11.68 -0.53 12.09
CA ASP A 104 12.47 -0.08 13.24
C ASP A 104 12.22 1.40 13.57
N GLU A 105 11.86 2.22 12.57
CA GLU A 105 11.54 3.64 12.71
C GLU A 105 10.37 3.93 13.65
N LEU A 106 9.55 2.93 13.98
CA LEU A 106 8.42 3.05 14.90
C LEU A 106 8.81 2.88 16.38
N SER A 107 10.01 2.41 16.68
CA SER A 107 10.34 1.91 18.03
C SER A 107 10.19 2.97 19.12
N GLU A 108 10.77 4.16 18.92
CA GLU A 108 10.73 5.24 19.90
C GLU A 108 9.30 5.75 20.14
N VAL A 109 8.53 5.95 19.06
CA VAL A 109 7.16 6.47 19.15
C VAL A 109 6.20 5.46 19.77
N LEU A 110 6.36 4.16 19.47
CA LEU A 110 5.57 3.10 20.09
C LEU A 110 5.83 3.05 21.60
N GLN A 111 7.09 3.06 22.01
CA GLN A 111 7.47 3.00 23.43
C GLN A 111 6.97 4.21 24.21
N SER A 112 7.24 5.42 23.72
CA SER A 112 6.82 6.65 24.40
C SER A 112 5.31 6.72 24.56
N ARG A 113 4.55 6.52 23.46
CA ARG A 113 3.10 6.69 23.49
C ARG A 113 2.38 5.58 24.25
N TRP A 114 2.90 4.36 24.21
CA TRP A 114 2.33 3.27 24.99
C TRP A 114 2.51 3.50 26.50
N GLN A 115 3.66 3.99 26.94
CA GLN A 115 3.93 4.33 28.36
C GLN A 115 3.07 5.49 28.88
N GLU A 116 2.63 6.39 27.99
CA GLU A 116 1.64 7.41 28.32
C GLU A 116 0.24 6.82 28.52
N TYR A 117 -0.10 5.78 27.75
CA TYR A 117 -1.43 5.14 27.75
C TYR A 117 -1.59 4.09 28.86
N SER A 118 -0.57 3.26 29.11
CA SER A 118 -0.63 2.11 30.02
C SER A 118 0.62 2.04 30.90
N ASP A 119 0.45 1.54 32.13
CA ASP A 119 1.58 1.26 33.03
C ASP A 119 2.25 -0.10 32.72
N GLN A 120 1.67 -0.90 31.83
CA GLN A 120 2.25 -2.15 31.34
C GLN A 120 3.49 -1.84 30.47
N PRO A 121 4.73 -2.25 30.84
CA PRO A 121 5.88 -2.02 29.98
C PRO A 121 5.78 -2.85 28.68
N ILE A 122 6.42 -2.36 27.61
CA ILE A 122 6.67 -3.10 26.36
C ILE A 122 8.16 -3.32 26.17
N GLU A 123 8.51 -4.46 25.59
CA GLU A 123 9.86 -4.82 25.13
C GLU A 123 9.80 -4.97 23.61
N LEU A 124 10.52 -4.11 22.89
CA LEU A 124 10.60 -4.15 21.43
C LEU A 124 11.76 -5.04 21.00
N ILE A 125 11.46 -6.10 20.26
CA ILE A 125 12.42 -7.11 19.80
C ILE A 125 12.55 -6.99 18.29
N ARG A 126 13.70 -6.52 17.82
CA ARG A 126 14.01 -6.47 16.40
C ARG A 126 14.21 -7.88 15.86
N LEU A 127 13.53 -8.19 14.77
CA LEU A 127 13.59 -9.47 14.08
C LEU A 127 14.18 -9.28 12.69
N ASP A 128 15.08 -10.17 12.32
CA ASP A 128 15.69 -10.20 11.00
C ASP A 128 14.81 -10.99 10.05
N ARG A 129 14.25 -10.32 9.04
CA ARG A 129 13.36 -10.89 8.03
C ARG A 129 13.93 -12.17 7.40
N LEU A 130 15.24 -12.19 7.13
CA LEU A 130 15.91 -13.30 6.46
C LEU A 130 16.06 -14.53 7.35
N LYS A 131 15.97 -14.37 8.68
CA LYS A 131 16.15 -15.46 9.64
C LYS A 131 14.84 -16.13 10.06
N VAL A 132 13.70 -15.48 9.86
CA VAL A 132 12.38 -15.99 10.26
C VAL A 132 12.08 -17.37 9.64
N SER A 133 12.56 -17.65 8.43
CA SER A 133 12.34 -18.94 7.76
C SER A 133 13.10 -20.11 8.41
N THR A 134 14.19 -19.82 9.12
CA THR A 134 15.10 -20.83 9.72
C THR A 134 15.03 -20.86 11.25
N GLN A 135 14.50 -19.82 11.87
CA GLN A 135 14.42 -19.68 13.32
C GLN A 135 13.11 -20.24 13.86
N ASP A 136 13.17 -20.88 15.03
CA ASP A 136 11.98 -21.24 15.80
C ASP A 136 11.20 -19.99 16.22
N SER A 137 9.87 -20.06 16.08
CA SER A 137 8.96 -18.98 16.50
C SER A 137 9.21 -18.58 17.98
N PRO A 138 9.71 -17.36 18.24
CA PRO A 138 9.94 -16.86 19.58
C PRO A 138 8.62 -16.61 20.32
N SER A 139 8.68 -16.55 21.65
CA SER A 139 7.50 -16.20 22.47
C SER A 139 7.25 -14.70 22.40
N LEU A 140 6.54 -14.27 21.35
CA LEU A 140 6.11 -12.88 21.15
C LEU A 140 4.62 -12.73 21.44
N ASP A 141 4.23 -11.56 21.91
CA ASP A 141 2.84 -11.21 22.20
C ASP A 141 2.18 -10.56 20.99
N VAL A 142 2.90 -9.65 20.32
CA VAL A 142 2.47 -8.96 19.08
C VAL A 142 3.65 -8.92 18.11
N ILE A 143 3.39 -8.94 16.80
CA ILE A 143 4.39 -8.77 15.74
C ILE A 143 3.94 -7.67 14.79
N LEU A 144 4.80 -6.69 14.53
CA LEU A 144 4.64 -5.64 13.52
C LEU A 144 5.53 -5.96 12.31
N TYR A 145 4.94 -6.00 11.11
CA TYR A 145 5.64 -6.42 9.91
C TYR A 145 4.96 -5.92 8.61
N PRO A 146 5.66 -5.86 7.47
CA PRO A 146 5.05 -5.51 6.19
C PRO A 146 4.09 -6.62 5.72
N ALA A 147 2.91 -6.25 5.23
CA ALA A 147 1.83 -7.18 4.92
C ALA A 147 2.21 -8.26 3.87
N ASN A 148 3.15 -7.96 2.98
CA ASN A 148 3.71 -8.94 2.03
C ASN A 148 4.45 -10.11 2.70
N PHE A 149 4.81 -10.00 3.98
CA PHE A 149 5.46 -11.07 4.74
C PHE A 149 4.47 -12.00 5.45
N LEU A 150 3.16 -11.71 5.36
CA LEU A 150 2.10 -12.45 6.04
C LEU A 150 2.18 -13.96 5.80
N GLY A 151 2.29 -14.41 4.55
CA GLY A 151 2.29 -15.84 4.22
C GLY A 151 3.41 -16.61 4.90
N THR A 152 4.61 -16.03 5.00
CA THR A 152 5.74 -16.69 5.68
C THR A 152 5.47 -16.83 7.17
N LEU A 153 4.95 -15.80 7.83
CA LEU A 153 4.62 -15.85 9.26
C LEU A 153 3.49 -16.83 9.58
N VAL A 154 2.48 -16.94 8.71
CA VAL A 154 1.38 -17.90 8.88
C VAL A 154 1.89 -19.33 8.70
N GLU A 155 2.60 -19.62 7.62
CA GLU A 155 3.05 -20.99 7.31
C GLU A 155 4.13 -21.50 8.29
N LYS A 156 4.85 -20.60 8.97
CA LYS A 156 5.79 -20.95 10.05
C LYS A 156 5.14 -20.95 11.45
N ASP A 157 3.83 -20.72 11.56
CA ASP A 157 3.08 -20.66 12.82
C ASP A 157 3.62 -19.60 13.81
N TRP A 158 4.07 -18.45 13.30
CA TRP A 158 4.54 -17.33 14.13
C TRP A 158 3.38 -16.49 14.68
N ILE A 159 2.28 -16.42 13.95
CA ILE A 159 1.13 -15.57 14.27
C ILE A 159 -0.17 -16.39 14.35
N ALA A 160 -1.12 -15.91 15.15
CA ALA A 160 -2.46 -16.47 15.26
C ALA A 160 -3.49 -15.60 14.50
N PRO A 161 -4.60 -16.18 14.04
CA PRO A 161 -5.74 -15.40 13.56
C PRO A 161 -6.22 -14.40 14.62
N LEU A 162 -6.74 -13.25 14.19
CA LEU A 162 -7.33 -12.28 15.09
C LEU A 162 -8.59 -12.87 15.75
N PRO A 163 -8.75 -12.71 17.08
CA PRO A 163 -9.94 -13.20 17.79
C PRO A 163 -11.15 -12.33 17.44
N SER A 164 -12.33 -12.95 17.39
CA SER A 164 -13.61 -12.25 17.13
C SER A 164 -13.81 -11.06 18.06
N LEU A 165 -13.48 -11.21 19.34
CA LEU A 165 -13.54 -10.12 20.33
C LEU A 165 -12.78 -8.86 19.90
N LEU A 166 -11.60 -8.99 19.28
CA LEU A 166 -10.86 -7.84 18.78
C LEU A 166 -11.58 -7.24 17.57
N LEU A 167 -12.04 -8.08 16.64
CA LEU A 167 -12.76 -7.63 15.44
C LEU A 167 -14.06 -6.89 15.77
N GLU A 168 -14.81 -7.37 16.76
CA GLU A 168 -16.02 -6.72 17.29
C GLU A 168 -15.71 -5.35 17.89
N ARG A 169 -14.65 -5.25 18.71
CA ARG A 169 -14.22 -3.97 19.30
C ARG A 169 -13.85 -2.94 18.24
N LEU A 170 -13.12 -3.38 17.21
CA LEU A 170 -12.72 -2.52 16.09
C LEU A 170 -13.93 -2.03 15.27
N GLY A 171 -15.04 -2.77 15.26
CA GLY A 171 -16.28 -2.36 14.59
C GLY A 171 -17.22 -1.47 15.42
N GLY A 172 -17.18 -1.62 16.75
CA GLY A 172 -18.17 -1.04 17.67
C GLY A 172 -18.02 0.46 17.95
N GLU A 173 -16.87 1.08 17.69
CA GLU A 173 -16.62 2.48 18.10
C GLU A 173 -17.51 3.51 17.37
N LYS A 174 -18.04 3.22 16.19
CA LYS A 174 -18.78 4.22 15.39
C LYS A 174 -20.26 4.45 15.76
N GLN A 175 -20.88 3.65 16.63
CA GLN A 175 -22.36 3.72 16.81
C GLN A 175 -22.88 4.34 18.11
N ASN A 176 -22.04 4.68 19.07
CA ASN A 176 -22.52 5.19 20.37
C ASN A 176 -22.64 6.72 20.48
N GLY A 177 -22.22 7.47 19.44
CA GLY A 177 -22.27 8.94 19.43
C GLY A 177 -23.65 9.55 19.17
N ASP A 178 -24.48 8.95 18.31
CA ASP A 178 -25.68 9.63 17.77
C ASP A 178 -27.04 9.09 18.26
N LYS A 179 -27.07 8.03 19.08
CA LYS A 179 -28.33 7.41 19.52
C LYS A 179 -28.97 8.05 20.77
N ARG A 180 -28.74 9.33 21.07
CA ARG A 180 -29.40 9.99 22.21
C ARG A 180 -30.81 10.54 21.97
N ASN A 181 -31.38 10.51 20.75
CA ASN A 181 -32.68 11.18 20.49
C ASN A 181 -33.69 10.49 19.55
N ALA A 182 -33.74 9.15 19.48
CA ALA A 182 -34.81 8.46 18.74
C ALA A 182 -35.63 7.52 19.66
N GLY A 183 -36.93 7.81 19.76
CA GLY A 183 -37.85 7.25 20.75
C GLY A 183 -38.08 5.73 20.71
N LYS A 184 -38.53 5.23 21.87
CA LYS A 184 -39.00 3.87 22.16
C LYS A 184 -39.78 3.25 20.99
N LYS A 185 -39.17 2.30 20.29
CA LYS A 185 -39.89 1.29 19.49
C LYS A 185 -39.55 -0.11 20.01
N SER A 186 -40.60 -0.91 20.08
CA SER A 186 -40.69 -2.20 20.77
C SER A 186 -39.69 -3.25 20.29
N PRO A 187 -39.34 -4.24 21.14
CA PRO A 187 -38.40 -5.30 20.79
C PRO A 187 -39.04 -6.29 19.81
N SER A 188 -38.44 -6.44 18.63
CA SER A 188 -38.75 -7.55 17.72
C SER A 188 -38.04 -8.83 18.17
N PRO A 189 -38.63 -10.01 17.94
CA PRO A 189 -38.10 -11.29 18.41
C PRO A 189 -36.79 -11.67 17.71
N MET A 190 -35.83 -12.14 18.52
CA MET A 190 -34.52 -12.65 18.11
C MET A 190 -34.66 -13.87 17.18
N ASN A 191 -34.11 -13.78 15.96
CA ASN A 191 -33.71 -14.94 15.17
C ASN A 191 -32.28 -15.31 15.57
N LEU A 192 -32.04 -16.58 15.93
CA LEU A 192 -30.79 -17.08 16.52
C LEU A 192 -29.82 -17.72 15.50
N ASP A 193 -30.15 -17.71 14.21
CA ASP A 193 -29.35 -18.38 13.15
C ASP A 193 -28.67 -17.41 12.17
N SER A 194 -28.52 -16.13 12.52
CA SER A 194 -27.79 -15.17 11.68
C SER A 194 -26.28 -15.33 11.88
N GLU A 195 -25.58 -15.74 10.83
CA GLU A 195 -24.13 -15.67 10.65
C GLU A 195 -23.54 -14.45 11.39
N GLU A 196 -22.56 -14.70 12.25
CA GLU A 196 -21.84 -13.67 13.02
C GLU A 196 -21.42 -12.52 12.09
N SER A 197 -22.14 -11.40 12.17
CA SER A 197 -22.01 -10.30 11.24
C SER A 197 -20.63 -9.67 11.37
N SER A 198 -19.84 -9.73 10.30
CA SER A 198 -18.44 -9.28 10.19
C SER A 198 -18.28 -7.75 10.15
N GLN A 199 -19.17 -7.01 10.82
CA GLN A 199 -19.35 -5.56 10.68
C GLN A 199 -18.08 -4.76 11.01
N GLY A 200 -17.20 -5.26 11.87
CA GLY A 200 -15.96 -4.56 12.21
C GLY A 200 -14.92 -4.55 11.10
N ILE A 201 -14.74 -5.68 10.42
CA ILE A 201 -13.83 -5.81 9.28
C ILE A 201 -14.36 -5.05 8.07
N GLU A 202 -15.67 -5.04 7.86
CA GLU A 202 -16.33 -4.35 6.74
C GLU A 202 -16.04 -2.85 6.71
N SER A 203 -15.70 -2.25 7.85
CA SER A 203 -15.27 -0.85 7.94
C SER A 203 -13.92 -0.56 7.27
N TRP A 204 -13.08 -1.59 7.07
CA TRP A 204 -11.79 -1.44 6.39
C TRP A 204 -11.98 -1.36 4.87
N SER A 205 -11.13 -0.56 4.23
CA SER A 205 -11.04 -0.55 2.76
C SER A 205 -10.79 -1.95 2.22
N SER A 206 -11.27 -2.23 1.00
CA SER A 206 -11.05 -3.52 0.33
C SER A 206 -9.57 -3.93 0.33
N ARG A 207 -8.68 -2.97 0.11
CA ARG A 207 -7.22 -3.15 0.07
C ARG A 207 -6.65 -3.62 1.41
N TRP A 208 -7.09 -2.99 2.50
CA TRP A 208 -6.67 -3.36 3.86
C TRP A 208 -7.17 -4.74 4.24
N ARG A 209 -8.42 -5.07 3.88
CA ARG A 209 -8.96 -6.42 4.07
C ARG A 209 -8.14 -7.44 3.30
N SER A 210 -7.91 -7.23 2.00
CA SER A 210 -7.16 -8.19 1.17
C SER A 210 -5.79 -8.52 1.78
N VAL A 211 -5.03 -7.50 2.23
CA VAL A 211 -3.68 -7.72 2.76
C VAL A 211 -3.66 -8.33 4.16
N ALA A 212 -4.72 -8.13 4.95
CA ALA A 212 -4.87 -8.68 6.29
C ALA A 212 -5.40 -10.12 6.31
N HIS A 213 -6.03 -10.58 5.23
CA HIS A 213 -6.61 -11.91 5.14
C HIS A 213 -5.65 -12.95 4.57
N TYR A 214 -5.72 -14.16 5.13
CA TYR A 214 -5.03 -15.34 4.63
C TYR A 214 -5.82 -16.59 5.03
N ASN A 215 -6.04 -17.52 4.11
CA ASN A 215 -6.85 -18.72 4.32
C ASN A 215 -8.26 -18.42 4.87
N GLY A 216 -8.92 -17.40 4.31
CA GLY A 216 -10.25 -16.96 4.73
C GLY A 216 -10.33 -16.34 6.13
N LYS A 217 -9.19 -16.11 6.81
CA LYS A 217 -9.14 -15.55 8.18
C LYS A 217 -8.41 -14.22 8.20
N SER A 218 -8.86 -13.31 9.05
CA SER A 218 -8.12 -12.09 9.39
C SER A 218 -6.91 -12.46 10.26
N MET A 219 -5.70 -12.28 9.73
CA MET A 219 -4.46 -12.65 10.40
C MET A 219 -3.74 -11.46 11.06
N GLY A 220 -4.10 -10.23 10.69
CA GLY A 220 -3.47 -9.03 11.23
C GLY A 220 -4.35 -7.80 11.13
N LEU A 221 -4.13 -6.84 12.02
CA LEU A 221 -4.71 -5.51 12.01
C LEU A 221 -3.94 -4.67 10.98
N PRO A 222 -4.58 -4.20 9.90
CA PRO A 222 -3.92 -3.33 8.94
C PRO A 222 -3.71 -1.93 9.52
N LEU A 223 -2.43 -1.54 9.62
CA LEU A 223 -2.00 -0.18 9.96
C LEU A 223 -1.84 0.69 8.71
N GLY A 224 -1.81 0.08 7.52
CA GLY A 224 -1.92 0.76 6.25
C GLY A 224 -1.76 -0.20 5.08
N ALA A 225 -2.00 0.29 3.87
CA ALA A 225 -1.63 -0.38 2.63
C ALA A 225 -1.43 0.69 1.55
N PRO A 226 -0.32 1.45 1.51
CA PRO A 226 -0.16 2.54 0.56
C PRO A 226 -0.37 2.05 -0.88
N CYS A 227 -1.14 2.82 -1.66
CA CYS A 227 -1.32 2.55 -3.09
C CYS A 227 -0.09 3.02 -3.87
N TRP A 228 0.32 2.22 -4.85
CA TRP A 228 1.33 2.58 -5.84
C TRP A 228 0.71 3.42 -6.95
N VAL A 229 1.15 4.68 -7.03
CA VAL A 229 0.66 5.64 -8.01
C VAL A 229 1.82 6.14 -8.86
N ALA A 230 1.59 6.33 -10.15
CA ALA A 230 2.54 7.04 -11.00
C ALA A 230 2.31 8.55 -10.87
N ALA A 231 3.33 9.25 -10.39
CA ALA A 231 3.44 10.69 -10.32
C ALA A 231 4.20 11.19 -11.56
N VAL A 232 3.62 12.15 -12.28
CA VAL A 232 4.17 12.65 -13.55
C VAL A 232 4.14 14.16 -13.60
N ARG A 233 5.22 14.78 -14.09
CA ARG A 233 5.29 16.21 -14.40
C ARG A 233 5.78 16.41 -15.82
N GLY A 234 5.00 17.17 -16.58
CA GLY A 234 5.45 17.70 -17.87
C GLY A 234 5.57 16.75 -19.04
N LEU A 235 5.12 15.50 -18.87
CA LEU A 235 4.96 14.50 -19.92
C LEU A 235 3.49 14.37 -20.30
N ASP A 236 3.21 13.89 -21.51
CA ASP A 236 1.85 13.58 -21.96
C ASP A 236 1.39 12.23 -21.40
N ILE A 237 0.49 12.27 -20.42
CA ILE A 237 -0.05 11.08 -19.76
C ILE A 237 -1.34 10.53 -20.36
N GLU A 238 -1.85 11.14 -21.44
CA GLU A 238 -3.12 10.72 -22.03
C GLU A 238 -3.15 9.24 -22.44
N PRO A 239 -2.08 8.64 -22.98
CA PRO A 239 -2.06 7.19 -23.25
C PRO A 239 -2.28 6.34 -21.98
N LEU A 240 -1.68 6.72 -20.86
CA LEU A 240 -1.82 5.99 -19.60
C LEU A 240 -3.20 6.21 -18.96
N LYS A 241 -3.81 7.40 -19.12
CA LYS A 241 -5.21 7.65 -18.72
C LYS A 241 -6.19 6.77 -19.48
N ARG A 242 -6.03 6.65 -20.80
CA ARG A 242 -6.84 5.75 -21.63
C ARG A 242 -6.72 4.31 -21.17
N LEU A 243 -5.49 3.87 -20.88
CA LEU A 243 -5.25 2.53 -20.36
C LEU A 243 -5.93 2.31 -19.01
N HIS A 244 -5.87 3.29 -18.11
CA HIS A 244 -6.52 3.20 -16.80
C HIS A 244 -8.04 3.06 -16.96
N GLN A 245 -8.65 3.87 -17.83
CA GLN A 245 -10.08 3.79 -18.13
C GLN A 245 -10.46 2.41 -18.67
N ALA A 246 -9.68 1.84 -19.59
CA ALA A 246 -9.92 0.51 -20.12
C ALA A 246 -9.76 -0.59 -19.06
N ILE A 247 -8.80 -0.46 -18.15
CA ILE A 247 -8.63 -1.38 -17.01
C ILE A 247 -9.84 -1.30 -16.08
N ALA A 248 -10.29 -0.09 -15.74
CA ALA A 248 -11.41 0.15 -14.84
C ALA A 248 -12.76 -0.30 -15.44
N SER A 249 -12.92 -0.19 -16.77
CA SER A 249 -14.11 -0.66 -17.49
C SER A 249 -14.05 -2.14 -17.89
N ASN A 250 -12.98 -2.85 -17.51
CA ASN A 250 -12.71 -4.23 -17.92
C ASN A 250 -12.66 -4.44 -19.45
N GLN A 251 -12.23 -3.43 -20.19
CA GLN A 251 -12.02 -3.42 -21.65
C GLN A 251 -10.53 -3.50 -22.02
N ASN A 252 -9.66 -3.82 -21.07
CA ASN A 252 -8.23 -3.93 -21.31
C ASN A 252 -7.89 -5.14 -22.19
N SER A 253 -7.08 -4.94 -23.22
CA SER A 253 -6.47 -6.01 -24.03
C SER A 253 -4.94 -5.91 -24.00
N PRO A 254 -4.20 -6.99 -24.29
CA PRO A 254 -2.73 -6.95 -24.39
C PRO A 254 -2.23 -5.91 -25.38
N GLU A 255 -2.93 -5.76 -26.50
CA GLU A 255 -2.60 -4.84 -27.58
C GLU A 255 -2.82 -3.40 -27.09
N LEU A 256 -3.98 -3.09 -26.51
CA LEU A 256 -4.27 -1.76 -25.97
C LEU A 256 -3.28 -1.36 -24.88
N ALA A 257 -2.97 -2.29 -23.96
CA ALA A 257 -1.96 -2.07 -22.93
C ALA A 257 -0.59 -1.77 -23.52
N SER A 258 -0.16 -2.58 -24.48
CA SER A 258 1.13 -2.40 -25.16
C SER A 258 1.18 -1.09 -25.94
N GLU A 259 0.16 -0.79 -26.75
CA GLU A 259 0.07 0.43 -27.56
C GLU A 259 0.04 1.70 -26.68
N SER A 260 -0.70 1.66 -25.58
CA SER A 260 -0.80 2.80 -24.66
C SER A 260 0.52 3.08 -23.95
N PHE A 261 1.23 2.04 -23.48
CA PHE A 261 2.56 2.20 -22.89
C PHE A 261 3.60 2.63 -23.93
N GLU A 262 3.60 2.02 -25.11
CA GLU A 262 4.49 2.40 -26.21
C GLU A 262 4.30 3.87 -26.60
N ALA A 263 3.05 4.32 -26.76
CA ALA A 263 2.73 5.71 -27.07
C ALA A 263 3.19 6.67 -25.96
N PHE A 264 3.01 6.30 -24.68
CA PHE A 264 3.52 7.09 -23.56
C PHE A 264 5.05 7.21 -23.58
N LEU A 265 5.75 6.08 -23.73
CA LEU A 265 7.20 6.03 -23.73
C LEU A 265 7.79 6.80 -24.91
N GLN A 266 7.27 6.60 -26.13
CA GLN A 266 7.74 7.29 -27.33
C GLN A 266 7.59 8.81 -27.22
N LYS A 267 6.44 9.29 -26.71
CA LYS A 267 6.21 10.73 -26.50
C LYS A 267 7.14 11.29 -25.41
N SER A 268 7.36 10.53 -24.34
CA SER A 268 8.24 10.94 -23.24
C SER A 268 9.70 11.01 -23.68
N GLU A 269 10.17 10.00 -24.41
CA GLU A 269 11.52 9.95 -25.00
C GLU A 269 11.74 11.10 -25.99
N SER A 270 10.76 11.38 -26.85
CA SER A 270 10.84 12.53 -27.77
C SER A 270 10.90 13.86 -27.02
N THR A 271 10.16 13.99 -25.92
CA THR A 271 10.17 15.21 -25.08
C THR A 271 11.53 15.39 -24.38
N LEU A 272 12.23 14.30 -24.09
CA LEU A 272 13.47 14.28 -23.30
C LEU A 272 14.72 14.00 -24.15
N GLN A 273 14.60 14.04 -25.48
CA GLN A 273 15.62 13.58 -26.42
C GLN A 273 16.99 14.24 -26.19
N ASP A 274 17.01 15.54 -25.85
CA ASP A 274 18.23 16.30 -25.57
C ASP A 274 19.00 15.82 -24.34
N SER A 275 18.34 15.08 -23.44
CA SER A 275 18.91 14.58 -22.18
C SER A 275 19.18 13.07 -22.18
N LEU A 276 18.87 12.36 -23.28
CA LEU A 276 18.89 10.89 -23.30
C LEU A 276 20.28 10.31 -22.96
N GLY A 277 21.35 10.85 -23.55
CA GLY A 277 22.72 10.39 -23.29
C GLY A 277 23.16 10.60 -21.84
N ALA A 278 22.79 11.73 -21.23
CA ALA A 278 23.07 12.01 -19.83
C ALA A 278 22.30 11.05 -18.89
N ARG A 279 21.04 10.76 -19.21
CA ARG A 279 20.21 9.81 -18.44
C ARG A 279 20.71 8.37 -18.56
N GLN A 280 21.18 7.96 -19.74
CA GLN A 280 21.84 6.66 -19.94
C GLN A 280 23.09 6.52 -19.08
N ALA A 281 23.96 7.54 -19.07
CA ALA A 281 25.15 7.55 -18.23
C ALA A 281 24.81 7.50 -16.74
N LEU A 282 23.80 8.27 -16.31
CA LEU A 282 23.33 8.28 -14.93
C LEU A 282 22.73 6.94 -14.51
N LEU A 283 21.97 6.27 -15.39
CA LEU A 283 21.44 4.93 -15.11
C LEU A 283 22.58 3.93 -14.94
N ALA A 284 23.59 3.96 -15.83
CA ALA A 284 24.75 3.09 -15.72
C ALA A 284 25.54 3.34 -14.42
N GLU A 285 25.73 4.61 -14.03
CA GLU A 285 26.33 4.97 -12.74
C GLU A 285 25.55 4.38 -11.56
N LYS A 286 24.22 4.55 -11.56
CA LYS A 286 23.35 4.05 -10.49
C LYS A 286 23.32 2.52 -10.40
N LEU A 287 23.34 1.83 -11.53
CA LEU A 287 23.42 0.36 -11.56
C LEU A 287 24.76 -0.17 -11.02
N ASN A 288 25.81 0.65 -11.03
CA ASN A 288 27.08 0.29 -10.37
C ASN A 288 27.04 0.50 -8.85
N ASP A 289 26.11 1.30 -8.32
CA ASP A 289 25.90 1.55 -6.89
C ASP A 289 24.75 0.67 -6.33
N LEU A 290 24.89 -0.64 -6.50
CA LEU A 290 23.90 -1.64 -6.08
C LEU A 290 23.40 -1.50 -4.63
N PRO A 291 24.25 -1.18 -3.62
CA PRO A 291 23.79 -1.03 -2.23
C PRO A 291 22.78 0.10 -2.02
N SER A 292 22.76 1.11 -2.90
CA SER A 292 21.82 2.23 -2.84
C SER A 292 20.44 1.89 -3.42
N ILE A 293 20.31 0.78 -4.14
CA ILE A 293 19.10 0.41 -4.87
C ILE A 293 18.10 -0.26 -3.94
N ASP A 294 16.87 0.27 -3.90
CA ASP A 294 15.75 -0.43 -3.30
C ASP A 294 15.25 -1.53 -4.26
N ARG A 295 15.86 -2.72 -4.12
CA ARG A 295 15.58 -3.91 -4.93
C ARG A 295 14.11 -4.31 -4.90
N ARG A 296 13.46 -4.16 -3.74
CA ARG A 296 12.04 -4.50 -3.58
C ARG A 296 11.17 -3.49 -4.32
N ALA A 297 11.46 -2.20 -4.20
CA ALA A 297 10.75 -1.17 -4.94
C ALA A 297 10.90 -1.35 -6.46
N LEU A 298 12.07 -1.78 -6.95
CA LEU A 298 12.27 -2.12 -8.36
C LEU A 298 11.32 -3.24 -8.82
N VAL A 299 11.22 -4.33 -8.06
CA VAL A 299 10.30 -5.43 -8.36
C VAL A 299 8.85 -4.96 -8.33
N GLU A 300 8.47 -4.17 -7.34
CA GLU A 300 7.10 -3.67 -7.22
C GLU A 300 6.72 -2.73 -8.37
N ARG A 301 7.66 -1.91 -8.88
CA ARG A 301 7.46 -1.13 -10.11
C ARG A 301 7.28 -2.02 -11.33
N PHE A 302 8.04 -3.10 -11.43
CA PHE A 302 7.82 -4.12 -12.46
C PHE A 302 6.43 -4.74 -12.34
N LEU A 303 6.01 -5.14 -11.13
CA LEU A 303 4.69 -5.73 -10.89
C LEU A 303 3.55 -4.74 -11.17
N TRP A 304 3.76 -3.46 -10.88
CA TRP A 304 2.85 -2.38 -11.24
C TRP A 304 2.64 -2.31 -12.76
N LEU A 305 3.72 -2.36 -13.56
CA LEU A 305 3.61 -2.43 -15.03
C LEU A 305 2.91 -3.72 -15.49
N MET A 306 3.17 -4.83 -14.81
CA MET A 306 2.50 -6.08 -15.13
C MET A 306 0.98 -5.97 -14.89
N THR A 307 0.52 -5.24 -13.86
CA THR A 307 -0.91 -5.06 -13.57
C THR A 307 -1.70 -4.39 -14.69
N THR A 308 -1.03 -3.65 -15.58
CA THR A 308 -1.68 -2.97 -16.69
C THR A 308 -1.86 -3.84 -17.92
N SER A 309 -1.32 -5.06 -17.90
CA SER A 309 -1.40 -6.04 -18.99
C SER A 309 -2.26 -7.25 -18.60
N GLU A 310 -2.56 -8.14 -19.55
CA GLU A 310 -3.24 -9.41 -19.25
C GLU A 310 -2.52 -10.29 -18.21
N SER A 311 -1.22 -10.05 -17.99
CA SER A 311 -0.46 -10.77 -16.97
C SER A 311 -1.04 -10.62 -15.56
N ARG A 312 -1.88 -9.60 -15.31
CA ARG A 312 -2.65 -9.45 -14.07
C ARG A 312 -3.44 -10.69 -13.67
N TYR A 313 -3.97 -11.43 -14.66
CA TYR A 313 -4.72 -12.67 -14.44
C TYR A 313 -3.81 -13.89 -14.38
N ARG A 314 -2.54 -13.73 -14.75
CA ARG A 314 -1.60 -14.83 -14.83
C ARG A 314 -0.76 -14.96 -13.56
N GLY A 315 -0.53 -13.89 -12.81
CA GLY A 315 0.34 -13.92 -11.63
C GLY A 315 1.78 -14.36 -11.95
N LEU A 316 2.62 -14.44 -10.93
CA LEU A 316 4.03 -14.85 -11.09
C LEU A 316 4.21 -16.38 -11.13
N ILE A 317 3.28 -17.12 -10.51
CA ILE A 317 3.32 -18.57 -10.39
C ILE A 317 1.96 -19.12 -10.83
N ASP A 318 2.00 -20.18 -11.64
CA ASP A 318 0.82 -20.97 -11.94
C ASP A 318 0.37 -21.71 -10.68
N PRO A 319 -0.81 -21.44 -10.10
CA PRO A 319 -1.22 -22.07 -8.84
C PRO A 319 -1.45 -23.58 -8.99
N TYR A 320 -1.78 -24.07 -10.19
CA TYR A 320 -2.05 -25.49 -10.43
C TYR A 320 -0.78 -26.27 -10.73
N LYS A 321 0.09 -25.71 -11.58
CA LYS A 321 1.36 -26.36 -11.96
C LYS A 321 2.49 -26.08 -10.97
N VAL A 322 2.33 -25.07 -10.11
CA VAL A 322 3.37 -24.56 -9.20
C VAL A 322 4.66 -24.22 -9.96
N THR A 323 4.50 -23.64 -11.15
CA THR A 323 5.63 -23.26 -12.01
C THR A 323 5.65 -21.76 -12.23
N ALA A 324 6.85 -21.18 -12.24
CA ALA A 324 7.03 -19.75 -12.49
C ALA A 324 6.66 -19.40 -13.94
N ARG A 325 5.93 -18.28 -14.11
CA ARG A 325 5.44 -17.79 -15.42
C ARG A 325 6.37 -16.78 -16.09
N LEU A 326 7.56 -16.54 -15.52
CA LEU A 326 8.53 -15.54 -15.99
C LEU A 326 8.97 -15.72 -17.45
N GLY A 327 8.82 -16.92 -18.01
CA GLY A 327 9.18 -17.23 -19.40
C GLY A 327 8.22 -16.70 -20.47
N LEU A 328 7.07 -16.16 -20.08
CA LEU A 328 6.08 -15.68 -21.05
C LEU A 328 6.53 -14.37 -21.71
N PRO A 329 6.24 -14.14 -23.01
CA PRO A 329 6.73 -12.96 -23.75
C PRO A 329 6.38 -11.61 -23.11
N GLU A 330 5.25 -11.52 -22.42
CA GLU A 330 4.80 -10.31 -21.74
C GLU A 330 5.72 -9.89 -20.60
N PHE A 331 6.41 -10.81 -19.92
CA PHE A 331 7.37 -10.47 -18.87
C PHE A 331 8.56 -9.72 -19.48
N ALA A 332 9.14 -10.28 -20.54
CA ALA A 332 10.24 -9.66 -21.27
C ALA A 332 9.84 -8.29 -21.83
N ARG A 333 8.64 -8.17 -22.40
CA ARG A 333 8.12 -6.88 -22.89
C ARG A 333 8.00 -5.84 -21.78
N ASN A 334 7.38 -6.17 -20.65
CA ASN A 334 7.22 -5.24 -19.53
C ASN A 334 8.55 -4.87 -18.86
N ALA A 335 9.54 -5.77 -18.86
CA ALA A 335 10.88 -5.43 -18.38
C ALA A 335 11.60 -4.44 -19.31
N ARG A 336 11.35 -4.51 -20.63
CA ARG A 336 11.81 -3.47 -21.56
C ARG A 336 11.09 -2.15 -21.36
N PHE A 337 9.79 -2.15 -21.03
CA PHE A 337 9.11 -0.92 -20.59
C PHE A 337 9.74 -0.34 -19.34
N LEU A 338 10.05 -1.16 -18.34
CA LEU A 338 10.74 -0.73 -17.13
C LEU A 338 12.12 -0.12 -17.44
N HIS A 339 12.90 -0.74 -18.34
CA HIS A 339 14.17 -0.18 -18.80
C HIS A 339 14.00 1.20 -19.45
N ARG A 340 13.01 1.36 -20.33
CA ARG A 340 12.73 2.66 -20.95
C ARG A 340 12.26 3.71 -19.94
N LEU A 341 11.47 3.32 -18.95
CA LEU A 341 11.15 4.21 -17.82
C LEU A 341 12.38 4.57 -16.99
N ALA A 342 13.32 3.63 -16.81
CA ALA A 342 14.59 3.89 -16.14
C ALA A 342 15.48 4.85 -16.94
N LEU A 343 15.39 4.84 -18.28
CA LEU A 343 16.03 5.86 -19.12
C LEU A 343 15.31 7.21 -19.04
N ILE A 344 13.99 7.21 -18.94
CA ILE A 344 13.20 8.44 -18.77
C ILE A 344 13.54 9.08 -17.43
N GLU A 345 13.65 8.34 -16.33
CA GLU A 345 13.98 8.90 -15.03
C GLU A 345 14.79 7.90 -14.15
N PRO A 346 16.12 7.87 -14.31
CA PRO A 346 16.98 6.92 -13.59
C PRO A 346 16.90 7.09 -12.07
N THR A 347 16.62 8.31 -11.60
CA THR A 347 16.72 8.67 -10.20
C THR A 347 15.53 8.21 -9.35
N THR A 348 14.39 7.89 -9.98
CA THR A 348 13.18 7.46 -9.27
C THR A 348 12.93 5.96 -9.39
N ILE A 349 13.33 5.31 -10.50
CA ILE A 349 13.10 3.88 -10.72
C ILE A 349 13.87 2.99 -9.72
N LEU A 350 15.03 3.44 -9.26
CA LEU A 350 15.88 2.70 -8.32
C LEU A 350 15.75 3.18 -6.86
N ALA A 351 14.99 4.26 -6.63
CA ALA A 351 14.80 4.85 -5.31
C ALA A 351 13.69 4.16 -4.51
N SER A 352 13.63 4.43 -3.21
CA SER A 352 12.47 4.02 -2.39
C SER A 352 11.17 4.63 -2.95
N PRO A 353 9.99 4.04 -2.70
CA PRO A 353 8.72 4.53 -3.25
C PRO A 353 8.42 5.97 -2.85
N VAL A 354 8.78 6.31 -1.62
CA VAL A 354 8.59 7.63 -1.03
C VAL A 354 9.54 8.65 -1.64
N GLU A 355 10.82 8.30 -1.76
CA GLU A 355 11.80 9.18 -2.41
C GLU A 355 11.49 9.42 -3.88
N ALA A 356 11.05 8.39 -4.61
CA ALA A 356 10.60 8.52 -5.99
C ALA A 356 9.45 9.52 -6.12
N TRP A 357 8.48 9.47 -5.21
CA TRP A 357 7.40 10.45 -5.16
C TRP A 357 7.90 11.86 -4.88
N GLU A 358 8.67 12.04 -3.81
CA GLU A 358 9.12 13.37 -3.38
C GLU A 358 9.96 14.05 -4.47
N ARG A 359 10.83 13.32 -5.17
CA ARG A 359 11.59 13.87 -6.30
C ARG A 359 10.68 14.44 -7.39
N VAL A 360 9.57 13.76 -7.72
CA VAL A 360 8.61 14.26 -8.71
C VAL A 360 7.80 15.41 -8.14
N ALA A 361 7.32 15.30 -6.91
CA ALA A 361 6.55 16.34 -6.24
C ALA A 361 7.35 17.66 -6.11
N GLU A 362 8.63 17.57 -5.78
CA GLU A 362 9.59 18.68 -5.68
C GLU A 362 10.10 19.18 -7.05
N GLY A 363 9.71 18.54 -8.16
CA GLY A 363 10.11 18.93 -9.51
C GLY A 363 11.54 18.56 -9.91
N GLN A 364 12.21 17.71 -9.12
CA GLN A 364 13.54 17.17 -9.40
C GLN A 364 13.51 16.00 -10.41
N ALA A 365 12.34 15.41 -10.62
CA ALA A 365 12.10 14.31 -11.53
C ALA A 365 10.79 14.53 -12.32
N VAL A 366 10.71 13.96 -13.52
CA VAL A 366 9.52 14.08 -14.38
C VAL A 366 8.55 12.91 -14.25
N PHE A 367 9.02 11.78 -13.73
CA PHE A 367 8.25 10.55 -13.60
C PHE A 367 8.71 9.75 -12.38
N GLY A 368 7.78 9.13 -11.67
CA GLY A 368 8.09 8.25 -10.55
C GLY A 368 6.88 7.40 -10.18
N ILE A 369 7.12 6.20 -9.67
CA ILE A 369 6.06 5.30 -9.18
C ILE A 369 6.32 5.05 -7.70
N GLY A 370 5.32 5.36 -6.87
CA GLY A 370 5.43 5.29 -5.41
C GLY A 370 4.23 5.92 -4.70
N TRP A 371 4.47 6.49 -3.51
CA TRP A 371 3.46 7.17 -2.69
C TRP A 371 4.12 8.29 -1.87
N PRO A 372 3.38 9.34 -1.48
CA PRO A 372 3.92 10.48 -0.74
C PRO A 372 4.33 10.14 0.68
N ARG A 373 5.19 10.98 1.26
CA ARG A 373 5.33 11.06 2.73
C ARG A 373 4.03 11.51 3.37
N THR A 374 3.80 10.99 4.56
CA THR A 374 2.60 11.23 5.35
C THR A 374 2.89 12.02 6.64
N ASP A 375 4.12 12.51 6.81
CA ASP A 375 4.58 13.18 8.03
C ASP A 375 4.02 14.59 8.25
N GLY A 376 3.09 15.02 7.39
CA GLY A 376 2.36 16.28 7.54
C GLY A 376 3.22 17.54 7.40
N PHE A 377 4.54 17.40 7.21
CA PHE A 377 5.42 18.54 7.01
C PHE A 377 5.20 19.08 5.60
N GLN A 378 4.48 20.21 5.52
CA GLN A 378 4.47 21.06 4.35
C GLN A 378 5.90 21.56 4.13
N ARG A 379 6.66 20.87 3.28
CA ARG A 379 7.83 21.48 2.65
C ARG A 379 7.29 22.49 1.66
N ALA A 380 7.14 23.74 2.11
CA ALA A 380 6.76 24.90 1.31
C ALA A 380 7.86 25.27 0.30
N GLY A 381 8.43 24.29 -0.39
CA GLY A 381 9.15 24.48 -1.63
C GLY A 381 8.16 24.22 -2.75
N LEU A 382 7.19 25.13 -2.93
CA LEU A 382 6.47 25.19 -4.20
C LEU A 382 7.56 25.33 -5.27
N ALA A 383 7.73 24.31 -6.10
CA ALA A 383 8.39 24.46 -7.38
C ALA A 383 7.46 25.36 -8.22
N SER A 384 7.50 26.67 -7.92
CA SER A 384 6.68 27.76 -8.45
C SER A 384 6.64 27.73 -9.98
N ASP A 385 7.67 27.16 -10.60
CA ASP A 385 7.87 27.16 -12.05
C ASP A 385 7.68 25.77 -12.67
N SER A 386 7.22 24.77 -11.91
CA SER A 386 7.03 23.40 -12.42
C SER A 386 5.61 23.18 -12.96
N LYS A 387 5.51 22.50 -14.11
CA LYS A 387 4.23 22.02 -14.67
C LYS A 387 3.44 21.21 -13.62
N PRO A 388 2.10 21.23 -13.63
CA PRO A 388 1.29 20.59 -12.59
C PRO A 388 1.60 19.11 -12.44
N LEU A 389 1.57 18.63 -11.21
CA LEU A 389 1.69 17.22 -10.88
C LEU A 389 0.43 16.51 -11.38
N GLN A 390 0.61 15.39 -12.06
CA GLN A 390 -0.50 14.55 -12.52
C GLN A 390 -0.29 13.14 -11.97
N LEU A 391 -1.37 12.52 -11.51
CA LEU A 391 -1.36 11.20 -10.89
C LEU A 391 -2.11 10.18 -11.76
N ILE A 392 -1.59 8.96 -11.85
CA ILE A 392 -2.17 7.86 -12.62
C ILE A 392 -2.47 6.68 -11.68
N PRO A 393 -3.76 6.36 -11.46
CA PRO A 393 -4.18 5.35 -10.48
C PRO A 393 -4.29 3.95 -11.10
N PHE A 394 -3.15 3.30 -11.44
CA PHE A 394 -3.21 1.86 -11.68
C PHE A 394 -3.30 1.12 -10.35
N LEU A 395 -4.36 0.32 -10.22
CA LEU A 395 -4.74 -0.33 -8.97
C LEU A 395 -3.81 -1.52 -8.68
N TYR A 396 -2.68 -1.25 -8.02
CA TYR A 396 -1.76 -2.28 -7.57
C TYR A 396 -1.55 -2.19 -6.05
N ASN A 397 -1.86 -3.29 -5.36
CA ASN A 397 -1.64 -3.41 -3.92
C ASN A 397 -0.37 -4.22 -3.65
N GLY A 398 0.75 -3.53 -3.49
CA GLY A 398 2.05 -4.12 -3.16
C GLY A 398 2.16 -4.76 -1.77
N ALA A 399 1.09 -4.67 -0.96
CA ALA A 399 1.07 -5.11 0.43
C ALA A 399 2.30 -4.60 1.24
N GLN A 400 2.77 -3.39 0.93
CA GLN A 400 3.91 -2.74 1.59
C GLN A 400 3.53 -2.04 2.90
N GLY A 401 2.23 -1.94 3.18
CA GLY A 401 1.74 -1.41 4.44
C GLY A 401 1.99 -2.36 5.60
N LEU A 402 1.87 -1.85 6.82
CA LEU A 402 2.18 -2.63 8.02
C LEU A 402 0.94 -3.36 8.54
N LEU A 403 1.17 -4.58 9.04
CA LEU A 403 0.22 -5.35 9.85
C LEU A 403 0.72 -5.44 11.28
N ALA A 404 -0.21 -5.47 12.22
CA ALA A 404 0.02 -5.95 13.58
C ALA A 404 -0.70 -7.29 13.78
N SER A 405 -0.02 -8.33 14.25
CA SER A 405 -0.64 -9.63 14.51
C SER A 405 -0.33 -10.15 15.90
N LEU A 406 -1.22 -10.97 16.44
CA LEU A 406 -0.97 -11.68 17.69
C LEU A 406 0.07 -12.76 17.46
N GLY A 407 1.08 -12.81 18.32
CA GLY A 407 2.04 -13.91 18.33
C GLY A 407 1.34 -15.21 18.70
N ARG A 408 1.64 -16.30 17.98
CA ARG A 408 1.01 -17.61 18.19
C ARG A 408 1.21 -18.14 19.61
N LYS A 409 2.38 -17.85 20.20
CA LYS A 409 2.79 -18.25 21.55
C LYS A 409 2.58 -17.13 22.58
N THR A 410 1.72 -16.15 22.31
CA THR A 410 1.38 -15.08 23.26
C THR A 410 0.90 -15.68 24.57
N ARG A 411 1.42 -15.16 25.69
CA ARG A 411 0.95 -15.52 27.05
C ARG A 411 0.08 -14.43 27.65
N GLN A 412 -0.05 -13.31 26.96
CA GLN A 412 -0.67 -12.08 27.44
C GLN A 412 -1.80 -11.61 26.50
N SER A 413 -2.57 -12.55 25.95
CA SER A 413 -3.55 -12.30 24.88
C SER A 413 -4.49 -11.12 25.15
N SER A 414 -4.99 -10.94 26.37
CA SER A 414 -5.84 -9.80 26.74
C SER A 414 -5.11 -8.45 26.57
N MET A 415 -3.85 -8.37 27.01
CA MET A 415 -3.06 -7.14 26.91
C MET A 415 -2.54 -6.93 25.47
N SER A 416 -2.28 -8.01 24.73
CA SER A 416 -1.97 -7.93 23.30
C SER A 416 -3.15 -7.38 22.48
N ILE A 417 -4.37 -7.83 22.78
CA ILE A 417 -5.61 -7.32 22.17
C ILE A 417 -5.78 -5.83 22.49
N GLU A 418 -5.54 -5.43 23.74
CA GLU A 418 -5.61 -4.03 24.15
C GLU A 418 -4.56 -3.17 23.43
N PHE A 419 -3.34 -3.66 23.30
CA PHE A 419 -2.29 -3.00 22.53
C PHE A 419 -2.67 -2.84 21.05
N MET A 420 -3.23 -3.88 20.43
CA MET A 420 -3.68 -3.80 19.03
C MET A 420 -4.87 -2.86 18.86
N HIS A 421 -5.82 -2.86 19.80
CA HIS A 421 -6.92 -1.90 19.81
C HIS A 421 -6.38 -0.46 19.93
N TRP A 422 -5.43 -0.22 20.84
CA TRP A 422 -4.75 1.06 20.98
C TRP A 422 -4.05 1.50 19.69
N LEU A 423 -3.36 0.58 18.99
CA LEU A 423 -2.74 0.87 17.69
C LEU A 423 -3.75 1.29 16.61
N HIS A 424 -4.99 0.79 16.67
CA HIS A 424 -6.01 1.11 15.67
C HIS A 424 -6.57 2.53 15.82
N ARG A 425 -6.49 3.12 17.02
CA ARG A 425 -7.02 4.45 17.30
C ARG A 425 -6.38 5.50 16.40
N GLU A 426 -7.21 6.39 15.87
CA GLU A 426 -6.81 7.41 14.90
C GLU A 426 -5.63 8.26 15.38
N ASP A 427 -5.68 8.75 16.62
CA ASP A 427 -4.63 9.58 17.21
C ASP A 427 -3.27 8.89 17.27
N ASN A 428 -3.26 7.58 17.54
CA ASN A 428 -2.04 6.79 17.51
C ASN A 428 -1.58 6.51 16.09
N ARG A 429 -2.49 6.18 15.18
CA ARG A 429 -2.14 5.97 13.77
C ARG A 429 -1.54 7.21 13.14
N SER A 430 -2.10 8.40 13.38
CA SER A 430 -1.53 9.67 12.91
C SER A 430 -0.13 9.92 13.46
N ALA A 431 0.11 9.63 14.75
CA ALA A 431 1.43 9.77 15.34
C ALA A 431 2.46 8.78 14.76
N LEU A 432 2.06 7.54 14.49
CA LEU A 432 2.91 6.52 13.88
C LEU A 432 3.14 6.78 12.38
N GLN A 433 2.13 7.27 11.69
CA GLN A 433 2.18 7.70 10.29
C GLN A 433 3.22 8.82 10.08
N ALA A 434 3.43 9.68 11.07
CA ALA A 434 4.48 10.68 11.03
C ALA A 434 5.91 10.10 11.05
N LYS A 435 6.06 8.83 11.44
CA LYS A 435 7.35 8.11 11.46
C LYS A 435 7.49 7.12 10.31
N SER A 436 6.40 6.48 9.89
CA SER A 436 6.44 5.52 8.78
C SER A 436 5.36 5.83 7.73
N PRO A 437 5.74 6.09 6.47
CA PRO A 437 4.81 6.34 5.36
C PRO A 437 4.06 5.07 4.91
N ARG A 438 4.33 3.92 5.54
CA ARG A 438 3.60 2.66 5.34
C ARG A 438 2.32 2.58 6.17
N ILE A 439 2.16 3.49 7.14
CA ILE A 439 0.94 3.62 7.94
C ILE A 439 0.04 4.62 7.25
N GLU A 440 -1.21 4.21 7.06
CA GLU A 440 -2.23 4.97 6.36
C GLU A 440 -3.32 5.35 7.36
N VAL A 441 -3.75 6.61 7.31
CA VAL A 441 -4.90 7.12 8.05
C VAL A 441 -5.96 7.47 7.02
N LEU A 442 -7.07 6.75 7.02
CA LEU A 442 -8.21 7.04 6.15
C LEU A 442 -9.02 8.18 6.80
N GLU A 443 -8.59 9.42 6.58
CA GLU A 443 -9.27 10.60 7.13
C GLU A 443 -10.66 10.77 6.52
N ILE A 444 -11.68 10.79 7.38
CA ILE A 444 -13.07 11.15 7.05
C ILE A 444 -13.25 12.68 7.06
N GLU A 445 -12.42 13.45 7.77
CA GLU A 445 -12.55 14.92 7.83
C GLU A 445 -11.18 15.59 7.87
N ASN A 446 -10.59 15.75 6.69
CA ASN A 446 -9.28 16.35 6.58
C ASN A 446 -9.35 17.88 6.77
N ASP A 447 -8.62 18.45 7.74
CA ASP A 447 -8.45 19.89 7.86
C ASP A 447 -7.75 20.40 6.60
N THR A 448 -8.54 21.02 5.72
CA THR A 448 -8.15 21.51 4.38
C THR A 448 -7.05 22.56 4.42
N ASN A 449 -6.52 22.93 5.57
CA ASN A 449 -5.38 23.85 5.70
C ASN A 449 -4.06 23.14 6.06
N ARG A 450 -4.09 21.87 6.46
CA ARG A 450 -2.88 21.17 6.97
C ARG A 450 -2.16 20.33 5.93
N VAL A 451 -2.85 19.88 4.89
CA VAL A 451 -2.34 18.83 4.01
C VAL A 451 -1.82 19.39 2.67
N ARG A 452 -0.67 18.91 2.20
CA ARG A 452 -0.09 19.27 0.88
C ARG A 452 -1.06 18.92 -0.25
N GLU A 453 -1.11 19.74 -1.31
CA GLU A 453 -2.03 19.54 -2.44
C GLU A 453 -1.83 18.17 -3.13
N ASP A 454 -0.58 17.78 -3.38
CA ASP A 454 -0.25 16.48 -3.97
C ASP A 454 -0.71 15.29 -3.13
N TYR A 455 -0.63 15.42 -1.80
CA TYR A 455 -1.14 14.41 -0.89
C TYR A 455 -2.68 14.33 -0.90
N ARG A 456 -3.39 15.44 -1.13
CA ARG A 456 -4.86 15.43 -1.27
C ARG A 456 -5.30 14.71 -2.53
N ASP A 457 -4.59 14.95 -3.64
CA ASP A 457 -4.85 14.24 -4.88
C ASP A 457 -4.62 12.73 -4.68
N TYR A 458 -3.52 12.37 -4.01
CA TYR A 458 -3.24 10.99 -3.62
C TYR A 458 -4.32 10.37 -2.72
N GLN A 459 -4.79 11.07 -1.68
CA GLN A 459 -5.88 10.60 -0.83
C GLN A 459 -7.20 10.46 -1.60
N THR A 460 -7.47 11.35 -2.54
CA THR A 460 -8.66 11.27 -3.40
C THR A 460 -8.62 9.99 -4.22
N LEU A 461 -7.45 9.63 -4.76
CA LEU A 461 -7.26 8.32 -5.40
C LEU A 461 -7.48 7.19 -4.40
N GLN A 462 -6.87 7.21 -3.21
CA GLN A 462 -7.07 6.16 -2.21
C GLN A 462 -8.55 5.95 -1.83
N ARG A 463 -9.36 7.02 -1.77
CA ARG A 463 -10.81 6.93 -1.52
C ARG A 463 -11.56 6.30 -2.68
N LEU A 464 -11.25 6.69 -3.92
CA LEU A 464 -11.81 6.07 -5.11
C LEU A 464 -11.47 4.57 -5.16
N GLU A 465 -10.30 4.19 -4.66
CA GLU A 465 -9.86 2.80 -4.60
C GLU A 465 -10.46 2.00 -3.45
N ALA A 466 -10.87 2.64 -2.36
CA ALA A 466 -11.32 1.93 -1.16
C ALA A 466 -12.50 0.98 -1.45
N GLY A 467 -13.33 1.32 -2.44
CA GLY A 467 -14.46 0.51 -2.92
C GLY A 467 -14.12 -0.52 -4.01
N ASN A 468 -12.93 -0.45 -4.62
CA ASN A 468 -12.55 -1.34 -5.72
C ASN A 468 -11.80 -2.58 -5.20
N SER A 469 -12.02 -3.73 -5.83
CA SER A 469 -11.18 -4.92 -5.62
C SER A 469 -9.79 -4.65 -6.20
N THR A 470 -8.74 -4.71 -5.38
CA THR A 470 -7.37 -4.57 -5.88
C THR A 470 -6.92 -5.80 -6.64
N LEU A 471 -6.04 -5.58 -7.62
CA LEU A 471 -5.33 -6.65 -8.28
C LEU A 471 -4.23 -7.16 -7.34
N ASP A 472 -4.46 -8.33 -6.73
CA ASP A 472 -3.49 -8.98 -5.84
C ASP A 472 -2.47 -9.78 -6.65
N MET A 473 -1.51 -9.07 -7.23
CA MET A 473 -0.32 -9.67 -7.85
C MET A 473 0.83 -9.88 -6.86
N THR A 474 0.69 -9.37 -5.64
CA THR A 474 1.77 -9.36 -4.67
C THR A 474 2.02 -10.75 -4.09
N PRO A 475 3.26 -11.26 -4.16
CA PRO A 475 3.64 -12.50 -3.53
C PRO A 475 3.48 -12.44 -2.01
N ARG A 476 2.45 -13.13 -1.49
CA ARG A 476 2.17 -13.27 -0.05
C ARG A 476 2.18 -14.73 0.40
N PHE A 477 3.06 -15.52 -0.20
CA PHE A 477 3.20 -16.95 0.11
C PHE A 477 4.51 -17.22 0.87
N VAL A 478 4.65 -18.45 1.36
CA VAL A 478 5.83 -18.90 2.10
C VAL A 478 7.12 -18.64 1.32
N GLU A 479 8.10 -18.01 1.97
CA GLU A 479 9.44 -17.75 1.41
C GLU A 479 9.45 -16.94 0.10
N ALA A 480 8.41 -16.12 -0.11
CA ALA A 480 8.30 -15.24 -1.27
C ALA A 480 9.51 -14.31 -1.46
N ASP A 481 10.17 -13.85 -0.39
CA ASP A 481 11.28 -12.90 -0.48
C ASP A 481 12.47 -13.45 -1.26
N ALA A 482 12.82 -14.73 -1.11
CA ALA A 482 13.91 -15.33 -1.87
C ALA A 482 13.63 -15.35 -3.38
N LEU A 483 12.36 -15.54 -3.76
CA LEU A 483 11.94 -15.46 -5.16
C LEU A 483 11.98 -14.01 -5.66
N ILE A 484 11.50 -13.06 -4.85
CA ILE A 484 11.54 -11.62 -5.15
C ILE A 484 12.99 -11.13 -5.33
N ASP A 485 13.93 -11.58 -4.50
CA ASP A 485 15.33 -11.20 -4.62
C ASP A 485 15.95 -11.70 -5.93
N GLY A 486 15.64 -12.95 -6.33
CA GLY A 486 16.07 -13.46 -7.64
C GLY A 486 15.46 -12.70 -8.81
N LEU A 487 14.20 -12.26 -8.69
CA LEU A 487 13.56 -11.41 -9.69
C LEU A 487 14.21 -10.02 -9.74
N ALA A 488 14.59 -9.44 -8.60
CA ALA A 488 15.31 -8.17 -8.54
C ALA A 488 16.66 -8.26 -9.26
N ASP A 489 17.44 -9.34 -9.05
CA ASP A 489 18.70 -9.57 -9.76
C ASP A 489 18.48 -9.64 -11.27
N ALA A 490 17.48 -10.42 -11.71
CA ALA A 490 17.14 -10.51 -13.12
C ALA A 490 16.76 -9.14 -13.71
N LEU A 491 15.96 -8.35 -13.00
CA LEU A 491 15.58 -7.01 -13.44
C LEU A 491 16.78 -6.06 -13.54
N LEU A 492 17.71 -6.09 -12.57
CA LEU A 492 18.92 -5.27 -12.61
C LEU A 492 19.79 -5.59 -13.83
N ASP A 493 19.96 -6.87 -14.15
CA ASP A 493 20.69 -7.29 -15.35
C ASP A 493 19.98 -6.84 -16.64
N ILE A 494 18.64 -6.86 -16.65
CA ILE A 494 17.85 -6.41 -17.79
C ILE A 494 17.92 -4.88 -17.93
N LEU A 495 17.94 -4.13 -16.83
CA LEU A 495 18.15 -2.69 -16.87
C LEU A 495 19.53 -2.34 -17.45
N ALA A 496 20.55 -3.16 -17.19
CA ALA A 496 21.88 -3.02 -17.78
C ALA A 496 21.94 -3.49 -19.26
N ASN A 497 21.16 -4.52 -19.62
CA ASN A 497 21.10 -5.08 -20.97
C ASN A 497 19.66 -5.50 -21.33
N PRO A 498 18.85 -4.61 -21.94
CA PRO A 498 17.42 -4.88 -22.18
C PRO A 498 17.16 -6.02 -23.19
N GLU A 499 18.12 -6.31 -24.07
CA GLU A 499 18.03 -7.42 -25.02
C GLU A 499 18.13 -8.78 -24.34
N SER A 500 18.70 -8.83 -23.13
CA SER A 500 18.81 -10.05 -22.34
C SER A 500 17.52 -10.48 -21.65
N ALA A 501 16.43 -9.68 -21.72
CA ALA A 501 15.19 -9.89 -20.97
C ALA A 501 14.65 -11.33 -20.99
N SER A 502 14.47 -11.90 -22.18
CA SER A 502 13.96 -13.28 -22.31
C SER A 502 14.91 -14.30 -21.70
N ALA A 503 16.23 -14.16 -21.92
CA ALA A 503 17.23 -15.09 -21.41
C ALA A 503 17.37 -15.01 -19.88
N ARG A 504 17.37 -13.80 -19.32
CA ARG A 504 17.46 -13.57 -17.87
C ARG A 504 16.23 -14.08 -17.14
N PHE A 505 15.02 -13.91 -17.69
CA PHE A 505 13.82 -14.46 -17.07
C PHE A 505 13.72 -15.99 -17.16
N GLU A 506 14.16 -16.61 -18.25
CA GLU A 506 14.26 -18.09 -18.28
C GLU A 506 15.27 -18.60 -17.25
N GLN A 507 16.41 -17.91 -17.06
CA GLN A 507 17.33 -18.25 -15.98
C GLN A 507 16.70 -18.07 -14.59
N CYS A 508 16.01 -16.95 -14.35
CA CYS A 508 15.31 -16.69 -13.09
C CYS A 508 14.24 -17.76 -12.80
N LYS A 509 13.50 -18.18 -13.83
CA LYS A 509 12.51 -19.27 -13.76
C LYS A 509 13.16 -20.60 -13.35
N LEU A 510 14.33 -20.93 -13.89
CA LEU A 510 15.08 -22.13 -13.49
C LEU A 510 15.60 -22.04 -12.06
N GLN A 511 16.01 -20.85 -11.59
CA GLN A 511 16.39 -20.62 -10.20
C GLN A 511 15.19 -20.78 -9.27
N TRP A 512 14.05 -20.18 -9.61
CA TRP A 512 12.80 -20.33 -8.87
C TRP A 512 12.37 -21.79 -8.81
N ALA A 513 12.48 -22.57 -9.89
CA ALA A 513 12.15 -23.99 -9.86
C ALA A 513 12.93 -24.74 -8.76
N ARG A 514 14.24 -24.48 -8.62
CA ARG A 514 15.06 -25.06 -7.55
C ARG A 514 14.62 -24.61 -6.16
N SER A 515 14.27 -23.34 -5.99
CA SER A 515 13.75 -22.80 -4.73
C SER A 515 12.39 -23.43 -4.39
N ILE A 516 11.50 -23.57 -5.36
CA ILE A 516 10.18 -24.21 -5.22
C ILE A 516 10.34 -25.68 -4.82
N ASP A 517 11.29 -26.39 -5.44
CA ASP A 517 11.62 -27.77 -5.06
C ASP A 517 12.09 -27.84 -3.60
N SER A 518 12.88 -26.87 -3.14
CA SER A 518 13.35 -26.82 -1.75
C SER A 518 12.26 -26.48 -0.73
N ILE A 519 11.30 -25.62 -1.11
CA ILE A 519 10.12 -25.27 -0.30
C ILE A 519 9.15 -26.45 -0.23
N GLY A 520 9.09 -27.25 -1.30
CA GLY A 520 8.10 -28.27 -1.54
C GLY A 520 6.93 -27.72 -2.36
N PRO A 521 6.68 -28.20 -3.60
CA PRO A 521 5.63 -27.67 -4.47
C PRO A 521 4.23 -27.66 -3.83
N GLU A 522 3.89 -28.69 -3.07
CA GLU A 522 2.61 -28.80 -2.36
C GLU A 522 2.47 -27.84 -1.17
N SER A 523 3.59 -27.49 -0.54
CA SER A 523 3.62 -26.45 0.49
C SER A 523 3.34 -25.08 -0.13
N LEU A 524 4.05 -24.77 -1.22
CA LEU A 524 3.87 -23.54 -1.95
C LEU A 524 2.47 -23.42 -2.56
N ARG A 525 1.93 -24.49 -3.16
CA ARG A 525 0.56 -24.53 -3.71
C ARG A 525 -0.48 -24.17 -2.67
N ARG A 526 -0.45 -24.85 -1.50
CA ARG A 526 -1.37 -24.54 -0.39
C ARG A 526 -1.21 -23.10 0.08
N SER A 527 0.03 -22.62 0.21
CA SER A 527 0.29 -21.24 0.59
C SER A 527 -0.23 -20.23 -0.46
N LEU A 528 -0.17 -20.55 -1.75
CA LEU A 528 -0.71 -19.74 -2.84
C LEU A 528 -2.23 -19.71 -2.78
N GLU A 529 -2.88 -20.87 -2.69
CA GLU A 529 -4.33 -21.00 -2.57
C GLU A 529 -4.86 -20.22 -1.37
N ARG A 530 -4.20 -20.34 -0.21
CA ARG A 530 -4.55 -19.62 1.02
C ARG A 530 -4.35 -18.11 0.90
N GLY A 531 -3.25 -17.66 0.30
CA GLY A 531 -2.94 -16.24 0.15
C GLY A 531 -3.82 -15.53 -0.86
N THR A 532 -4.31 -16.25 -1.87
CA THR A 532 -5.19 -15.73 -2.93
C THR A 532 -6.68 -15.95 -2.66
N GLY A 533 -7.02 -16.81 -1.69
CA GLY A 533 -8.41 -17.22 -1.45
C GLY A 533 -8.96 -18.15 -2.54
N LEU A 534 -8.10 -18.76 -3.36
CA LEU A 534 -8.48 -19.71 -4.43
C LEU A 534 -8.76 -21.13 -3.91
N SER A 535 -8.80 -21.33 -2.59
CA SER A 535 -9.18 -22.63 -2.02
C SER A 535 -10.63 -22.96 -2.39
N ASN A 536 -10.81 -24.09 -3.10
CA ASN A 536 -12.12 -24.66 -3.47
C ASN A 536 -13.06 -24.86 -2.28
#